data_AF-A0A8H6BYB2-F1
#
_entry.id   AF-A0A8H6BYB2-F1
#
_cell.length_a   1.000
_cell.length_b   1.000
_cell.length_c   1.000
_cell.angle_alpha   90.00
_cell.angle_beta   90.00
_cell.angle_gamma   90.00
#
_symmetry.space_group_name_H-M   'P 1'
#
loop_
_entity.id
_entity.type
_entity.pdbx_description
1 polymer ?
#
loop_
_entity_poly.entity_id
_entity_poly.type
_entity_poly.pdbx_seq_one_letter_code
_entity_poly.pdbx_strand_id
1 'polypeptide(L)'
;MSLQGLTDAPFRIVDEINQGMDPKNEQMAHRYLVHTACQNSKSQYFLVTPKLLTGLYYHPDMVVHCIFTGPYITDNEEKRDNSMGMLDFAV
;
A
#
# COMPACT_ATOMS: atom_id res chain seq x y z
N MET A 1 -3.00 -4.15 -17.47
CA MET A 1 -1.97 -3.27 -16.88
C MET A 1 -0.87 -2.99 -17.90
N SER A 2 -1.17 -2.25 -18.97
CA SER A 2 -0.24 -2.02 -20.09
C SER A 2 0.53 -0.69 -20.01
N LEU A 3 0.16 0.23 -19.11
CA LEU A 3 0.70 1.59 -19.04
C LEU A 3 1.78 1.79 -17.95
N GLN A 4 1.92 0.83 -17.02
CA GLN A 4 2.85 0.95 -15.88
C GLN A 4 4.33 0.92 -16.31
N GLY A 5 4.65 0.23 -17.41
CA GLY A 5 6.01 0.20 -17.96
C GLY A 5 6.32 1.29 -18.99
N LEU A 6 5.32 2.08 -19.40
CA LEU A 6 5.44 3.04 -20.52
C LEU A 6 5.57 4.50 -20.07
N THR A 7 5.23 4.79 -18.82
CA THR A 7 5.26 6.14 -18.24
C THR A 7 6.37 6.18 -17.20
N ASP A 8 7.21 7.21 -17.19
CA ASP A 8 8.20 7.40 -16.12
C ASP A 8 7.59 8.35 -15.09
N ALA A 9 7.32 7.85 -13.89
CA ALA A 9 6.70 8.60 -12.81
C ALA A 9 7.43 8.30 -11.50
N PRO A 10 7.82 9.30 -10.70
CA PRO A 10 8.58 9.09 -9.47
C PRO A 10 7.78 8.33 -8.40
N PHE A 11 6.45 8.48 -8.41
CA PHE A 11 5.54 7.69 -7.58
C PHE A 11 4.23 7.42 -8.31
N ARG A 12 3.52 6.38 -7.87
CA ARG A 12 2.23 5.94 -8.43
C ARG A 12 1.26 5.63 -7.31
N ILE A 13 0.03 6.08 -7.49
CA ILE A 13 -1.07 5.78 -6.58
C ILE A 13 -2.02 4.84 -7.32
N VAL A 14 -2.34 3.72 -6.70
CA VAL A 14 -3.30 2.76 -7.19
C VAL A 14 -4.41 2.65 -6.15
N ASP A 15 -5.64 2.91 -6.57
CA ASP A 15 -6.82 2.79 -5.73
C ASP A 15 -7.79 1.81 -6.37
N GLU A 16 -8.38 0.93 -5.55
CA GLU A 16 -9.49 0.05 -5.93
C GLU A 16 -9.36 -0.76 -7.23
N ILE A 17 -8.13 -1.08 -7.63
CA ILE A 17 -7.84 -1.73 -8.92
C ILE A 17 -8.49 -3.11 -9.12
N ASN A 18 -9.01 -3.69 -8.04
CA ASN A 18 -9.57 -5.03 -8.02
C ASN A 18 -11.10 -5.08 -7.78
N GLN A 19 -11.81 -3.94 -7.75
CA GLN A 19 -13.26 -3.96 -7.53
C GLN A 19 -14.02 -4.70 -8.65
N GLY A 20 -14.98 -5.55 -8.26
CA GLY A 20 -15.86 -6.27 -9.18
C GLY A 20 -15.30 -7.59 -9.71
N MET A 21 -14.14 -8.05 -9.23
CA MET A 21 -13.59 -9.37 -9.53
C MET A 21 -13.94 -10.39 -8.44
N ASP A 22 -13.94 -11.68 -8.81
CA ASP A 22 -14.01 -12.74 -7.81
C ASP A 22 -12.70 -12.85 -7.02
N PRO A 23 -12.71 -13.43 -5.79
CA PRO A 23 -11.57 -13.41 -4.89
C PRO A 23 -10.26 -13.97 -5.48
N LYS A 24 -10.33 -14.96 -6.38
CA LYS A 24 -9.14 -15.55 -6.99
C LYS A 24 -8.47 -14.57 -7.95
N ASN A 25 -9.27 -13.86 -8.74
CA ASN A 25 -8.79 -12.84 -9.66
C ASN A 25 -8.26 -11.61 -8.91
N GLU A 26 -8.89 -11.21 -7.80
CA GLU A 26 -8.37 -10.15 -6.94
C GLU A 26 -6.97 -10.49 -6.39
N GLN A 27 -6.77 -11.72 -5.90
CA GLN A 27 -5.46 -12.18 -5.42
C GLN A 27 -4.39 -12.19 -6.52
N MET A 28 -4.74 -12.67 -7.73
CA MET A 28 -3.81 -12.71 -8.86
C MET A 28 -3.42 -11.30 -9.32
N ALA A 29 -4.38 -10.39 -9.41
CA ALA A 29 -4.14 -9.00 -9.80
C ALA A 29 -3.27 -8.26 -8.77
N HIS A 30 -3.55 -8.45 -7.48
CA HIS A 30 -2.69 -7.93 -6.40
C HIS A 30 -1.26 -8.45 -6.50
N ARG A 31 -1.09 -9.79 -6.63
CA ARG A 31 0.24 -10.39 -6.72
C ARG A 31 1.03 -9.86 -7.93
N TYR A 32 0.36 -9.69 -9.07
CA TYR A 32 0.98 -9.13 -10.26
C TYR A 32 1.41 -7.67 -10.03
N LEU A 33 0.55 -6.86 -9.42
CA LEU A 33 0.87 -5.47 -9.09
C LEU A 33 2.09 -5.37 -8.18
N VAL A 34 2.11 -6.13 -7.07
CA VAL A 34 3.23 -6.14 -6.13
C VAL A 34 4.52 -6.56 -6.83
N HIS A 35 4.47 -7.61 -7.65
CA HIS A 35 5.65 -8.07 -8.38
C HIS A 35 6.20 -7.00 -9.34
N THR A 36 5.32 -6.36 -10.12
CA THR A 36 5.73 -5.30 -11.06
C THR A 36 6.27 -4.06 -10.31
N ALA A 37 5.68 -3.70 -9.17
CA ALA A 37 6.13 -2.59 -8.35
C ALA A 37 7.53 -2.84 -7.78
N CYS A 38 7.78 -4.05 -7.25
CA CYS A 38 9.05 -4.39 -6.60
C CYS A 38 10.18 -4.75 -7.60
N GLN A 39 9.86 -5.20 -8.81
CA GLN A 39 10.88 -5.46 -9.84
C GLN A 39 11.51 -4.19 -10.42
N ASN A 40 10.76 -3.08 -10.43
CA ASN A 40 11.16 -1.85 -11.10
C ASN A 40 11.45 -0.78 -10.05
N SER A 41 12.71 -0.68 -9.61
CA SER A 41 13.18 0.25 -8.56
C SER A 41 13.13 1.74 -8.96
N LYS A 42 12.46 2.08 -10.07
CA LYS A 42 12.38 3.43 -10.62
C LYS A 42 11.24 4.26 -10.05
N SER A 43 10.29 3.67 -9.32
CA SER A 43 9.07 4.34 -8.89
C SER A 43 8.55 3.81 -7.56
N GLN A 44 8.11 4.69 -6.67
CA GLN A 44 7.43 4.31 -5.42
C GLN A 44 5.94 4.04 -5.68
N TYR A 45 5.40 2.96 -5.12
CA TYR A 45 3.99 2.61 -5.28
C TYR A 45 3.23 2.78 -3.96
N PHE A 46 2.10 3.48 -4.02
CA PHE A 46 1.10 3.56 -2.96
C PHE A 46 -0.15 2.81 -3.42
N LEU A 47 -0.44 1.70 -2.77
CA LEU A 47 -1.69 0.96 -2.98
C LEU A 47 -2.66 1.33 -1.87
N VAL A 48 -3.78 1.93 -2.24
CA VAL A 48 -4.91 2.21 -1.35
C VAL A 48 -5.98 1.17 -1.64
N THR A 49 -6.43 0.47 -0.60
CA THR A 49 -7.54 -0.46 -0.71
C THR A 49 -8.29 -0.53 0.62
N PRO A 50 -9.64 -0.53 0.61
CA PRO A 50 -10.42 -0.78 1.80
C PRO A 50 -10.54 -2.27 2.13
N LYS A 51 -10.02 -3.17 1.26
CA LYS A 51 -10.18 -4.62 1.44
C LYS A 51 -8.94 -5.23 2.09
N LEU A 52 -9.12 -5.70 3.32
CA LEU A 52 -8.22 -6.68 3.95
C LEU A 52 -8.52 -8.06 3.36
N LEU A 53 -8.07 -8.30 2.12
CA LEU A 53 -8.23 -9.62 1.51
C LEU A 53 -7.27 -10.61 2.18
N THR A 54 -7.81 -11.65 2.79
CA THR A 54 -7.03 -12.74 3.35
C THR A 54 -6.30 -13.50 2.24
N GLY A 55 -5.04 -13.87 2.47
CA GLY A 55 -4.26 -14.67 1.52
C GLY A 55 -3.62 -13.87 0.37
N LEU A 56 -3.50 -12.54 0.52
CA LEU A 56 -2.70 -11.73 -0.39
C LEU A 56 -1.19 -11.98 -0.20
N TYR A 57 -0.45 -11.85 -1.31
CA TYR A 57 1.00 -11.91 -1.33
C TYR A 57 1.60 -10.55 -0.99
N TYR A 58 2.50 -10.49 -0.01
CA TYR A 58 3.26 -9.28 0.35
C TYR A 58 4.75 -9.51 0.04
N HIS A 59 5.39 -8.51 -0.57
CA HIS A 59 6.83 -8.54 -0.83
C HIS A 59 7.61 -8.04 0.41
N PRO A 60 8.83 -8.53 0.69
CA PRO A 60 9.65 -8.05 1.81
C PRO A 60 9.93 -6.53 1.79
N ASP A 61 10.00 -5.93 0.60
CA ASP A 61 10.22 -4.49 0.42
C ASP A 61 8.94 -3.65 0.55
N MET A 62 7.81 -4.27 0.86
CA MET A 62 6.52 -3.60 1.03
C MET A 62 6.31 -3.21 2.49
N VAL A 63 5.77 -2.01 2.70
CA VAL A 63 5.30 -1.55 4.01
C VAL A 63 3.77 -1.46 3.98
N VAL A 64 3.12 -1.97 5.02
CA VAL A 64 1.66 -1.94 5.18
C VAL A 64 1.30 -0.88 6.21
N HIS A 65 0.41 0.03 5.83
CA HIS A 65 -0.14 1.05 6.74
C HIS A 65 -1.64 0.80 6.95
N CYS A 66 -2.02 0.55 8.19
CA CYS A 66 -3.42 0.44 8.61
C CYS A 66 -3.89 1.77 9.19
N ILE A 67 -4.85 2.42 8.53
CA ILE A 67 -5.39 3.71 8.98
C ILE A 67 -6.62 3.45 9.85
N PHE A 68 -6.56 3.85 11.12
CA PHE A 68 -7.68 3.80 12.05
C PHE A 68 -8.23 5.22 12.25
N THR A 69 -9.54 5.38 12.20
CA THR A 69 -10.23 6.63 12.56
C THR A 69 -11.31 6.33 13.58
N GLY A 70 -11.36 7.08 14.68
CA GLY A 70 -12.36 6.87 15.71
C GLY A 70 -12.21 7.81 16.91
N PRO A 71 -13.31 8.13 17.61
CA PRO A 71 -13.31 9.07 18.74
C PRO A 71 -12.57 8.55 19.98
N TYR A 72 -12.16 7.28 19.99
CA TYR A 72 -11.44 6.63 21.08
C TYR A 72 -9.97 6.39 20.77
N ILE A 73 -9.45 6.91 19.65
CA ILE A 73 -8.01 6.96 19.42
C ILE A 73 -7.49 8.04 20.37
N THR A 74 -6.85 7.63 21.45
CA THR A 74 -6.15 8.55 22.35
C THR A 74 -4.97 9.13 21.59
N ASP A 75 -4.87 10.45 21.51
CA ASP A 75 -3.67 11.10 20.98
C ASP A 75 -2.47 10.58 21.80
N ASN A 76 -1.58 9.84 21.16
CA ASN A 76 -0.31 9.47 21.76
C ASN A 76 0.53 10.76 21.86
N GLU A 77 0.34 11.53 22.92
CA GLU A 77 1.17 12.70 23.23
C GLU A 77 2.60 12.31 23.65
N GLU A 78 2.87 11.02 23.83
CA GLU A 78 4.21 10.54 24.16
C GLU A 78 5.07 10.40 22.90
N LYS A 79 5.98 11.38 22.75
CA LYS A 79 7.14 11.45 21.85
C LYS A 79 6.93 12.12 20.48
N ARG A 80 6.57 13.40 20.51
CA ARG A 80 7.13 14.35 19.52
C ARG A 80 8.56 14.70 19.92
N ASP A 81 9.48 13.76 19.79
CA ASP A 81 10.90 14.10 19.73
C ASP A 81 11.16 14.62 18.31
N ASN A 82 11.61 15.87 18.21
CA ASN A 82 11.56 16.67 16.98
C ASN A 82 12.67 16.29 15.97
N SER A 83 13.05 15.02 15.94
CA SER A 83 14.10 14.46 15.09
C SER A 83 13.84 13.00 14.70
N MET A 84 12.63 12.65 14.25
CA MET A 84 12.47 11.49 13.36
C MET A 84 11.17 11.62 12.56
N GLY A 85 11.24 11.21 11.29
CA GLY A 85 10.33 11.62 10.23
C GLY A 85 8.86 11.26 10.45
N MET A 86 8.02 12.08 9.82
CA MET A 86 6.69 11.72 9.34
C MET A 86 6.59 10.22 9.04
N LEU A 87 5.63 9.55 9.68
CA LEU A 87 5.31 8.11 9.65
C LEU A 87 5.74 7.32 10.90
N ASP A 88 5.25 7.73 12.08
CA ASP A 88 5.03 6.78 13.16
C ASP A 88 3.52 6.46 13.22
N PHE A 89 3.13 5.38 12.54
CA PHE A 89 1.82 4.75 12.69
C PHE A 89 2.05 3.32 13.17
N ALA A 90 2.53 3.20 14.41
CA ALA A 90 2.65 1.93 15.10
C ALA A 90 1.27 1.41 15.55
N VAL A 91 0.89 0.24 15.03
CA VAL A 91 0.72 -1.00 15.81
C VAL A 91 1.36 -2.13 15.02
#